data_AF-A0A6A6BQS2-F1
#
_entry.id   AF-A0A6A6BQS2-F1
#
_cell.length_a   1.000
_cell.length_b   1.000
_cell.length_c   1.000
_cell.angle_alpha   90.00
_cell.angle_beta   90.00
_cell.angle_gamma   90.00
#
_symmetry.space_group_name_H-M   'P 1'
#
loop_
_entity.id
_entity.type
_entity.pdbx_description
1 polymer ?
#
loop_
_entity_poly.entity_id
_entity_poly.type
_entity_poly.pdbx_seq_one_letter_code
_entity_poly.pdbx_strand_id
1 'polypeptide(L)' 'MHPHLHTKDNLACEEVMNALDECHARGFLYRCIGGCNKPKHAVNMCLRAQRLERTKANREQAKVKREHIQKVWSEIDANS' A
#
# COMPACT_ATOMS: atom_id res chain seq x y z
N MET A 1 4.05 14.55 4.47
CA MET A 1 3.82 13.57 5.54
C MET A 1 3.50 12.27 4.85
N HIS A 2 4.46 11.34 4.86
CA HIS A 2 4.29 9.97 4.39
C HIS A 2 4.03 9.07 5.62
N PRO A 3 3.31 7.95 5.48
CA PRO A 3 3.12 6.98 6.56
C PRO A 3 4.46 6.48 7.12
N HIS A 4 4.45 5.85 8.29
CA HIS A 4 5.64 5.21 8.86
C HIS A 4 6.30 4.29 7.82
N LEU A 5 7.52 4.64 7.41
CA LEU A 5 8.22 4.04 6.27
C LEU A 5 8.80 2.66 6.59
N HIS A 6 9.02 2.37 7.87
CA HIS A 6 9.63 1.13 8.36
C HIS A 6 8.64 -0.03 8.55
N THR A 7 7.47 0.03 7.91
CA THR A 7 6.59 -1.15 7.87
C THR A 7 7.11 -2.11 6.80
N LYS A 8 7.05 -3.42 7.08
CA LYS A 8 7.44 -4.48 6.13
C LYS A 8 6.75 -4.31 4.76
N ASP A 9 5.55 -3.74 4.78
CA ASP A 9 4.72 -3.48 3.60
C ASP A 9 5.30 -2.44 2.64
N ASN A 10 6.16 -1.53 3.11
CA ASN A 10 6.62 -0.37 2.34
C ASN A 10 8.05 -0.51 1.80
N LEU A 11 8.74 -1.63 2.07
CA LEU A 11 10.13 -1.87 1.67
C LEU A 11 10.35 -1.70 0.15
N ALA A 12 9.38 -2.06 -0.68
CA ALA A 12 9.49 -1.90 -2.13
C ALA A 12 9.42 -0.44 -2.63
N CYS A 13 9.22 0.54 -1.75
CA CYS A 13 9.29 1.98 -2.08
C CYS A 13 10.56 2.66 -1.54
N GLU A 14 11.52 1.92 -1.00
CA GLU A 14 12.68 2.49 -0.29
C GLU A 14 13.45 3.51 -1.12
N GLU A 15 13.70 3.22 -2.41
CA GLU A 15 14.43 4.13 -3.30
C GLU A 15 13.77 5.50 -3.44
N VAL A 16 12.45 5.54 -3.70
CA VAL A 16 11.72 6.82 -3.86
C VAL A 16 11.54 7.54 -2.53
N MET A 17 11.54 6.81 -1.42
CA MET A 17 11.49 7.38 -0.07
C MET A 17 12.84 8.02 0.29
N ASN A 18 13.96 7.36 0.01
CA ASN A 18 15.30 7.91 0.19
C ASN A 18 15.49 9.20 -0.63
N ALA A 19 15.01 9.22 -1.87
CA ALA A 19 15.05 10.44 -2.70
C ALA A 19 14.23 11.61 -2.11
N LEU A 20 13.14 11.32 -1.40
CA LEU A 20 12.36 12.34 -0.69
C LEU A 20 13.08 12.82 0.58
N ASP A 21 13.72 11.91 1.31
CA ASP A 21 14.48 12.25 2.52
C ASP A 21 15.73 13.07 2.19
N GLU A 22 16.46 12.74 1.12
CA GLU A 22 17.53 13.56 0.57
C GLU A 22 17.04 14.96 0.19
N CYS A 23 15.83 15.07 -0.37
CA CYS A 23 15.25 16.37 -0.68
C CYS A 23 14.90 17.16 0.60
N HIS A 24 14.36 16.50 1.62
CA HIS A 24 14.08 17.13 2.90
C HIS A 24 15.35 17.55 3.65
N ALA A 25 16.47 16.85 3.46
CA ALA A 25 17.77 17.21 4.04
C ALA A 25 18.32 18.56 3.53
N ARG A 26 17.78 19.09 2.42
CA ARG A 26 18.12 20.43 1.89
C ARG A 26 17.63 21.58 2.78
N GLY A 27 16.74 21.30 3.73
CA GLY A 27 16.29 22.26 4.73
C GLY A 27 14.79 22.50 4.74
N PHE A 28 14.30 22.93 5.91
CA PHE A 28 12.89 23.12 6.19
C PHE A 28 12.21 24.12 5.25
N LEU A 29 12.84 25.27 4.98
CA LEU A 29 12.27 26.30 4.11
C LEU A 29 12.06 25.77 2.67
N TYR A 30 13.03 25.03 2.13
CA TYR A 30 12.95 24.42 0.80
C TYR A 30 11.78 23.43 0.70
N ARG A 31 11.56 22.65 1.76
CA ARG A 31 10.40 21.75 1.89
C ARG A 31 9.08 22.54 1.95
N CYS A 32 9.02 23.61 2.74
CA CYS A 32 7.81 24.40 2.95
C CYS A 32 7.32 25.11 1.68
N ILE A 33 8.24 25.62 0.85
CA ILE A 33 7.89 26.27 -0.43
C ILE A 33 7.59 25.27 -1.56
N GLY A 34 7.59 23.95 -1.28
CA GLY A 34 7.25 22.92 -2.25
C GLY A 34 8.40 22.43 -3.13
N GLY A 35 9.66 22.71 -2.77
CA GLY A 35 10.85 22.27 -3.52
C GLY A 35 10.98 20.75 -3.69
N CYS A 36 10.24 19.96 -2.88
CA CYS A 36 10.27 18.49 -2.90
C CYS A 36 9.01 17.85 -3.52
N ASN A 37 8.23 18.58 -4.33
CA ASN A 37 6.98 18.04 -4.89
C ASN A 37 7.17 16.84 -5.84
N LYS A 38 8.23 16.84 -6.65
CA LYS A 38 8.54 15.73 -7.57
C LYS A 38 8.85 14.41 -6.83
N PRO A 39 9.83 14.34 -5.90
CA PRO A 39 10.08 13.10 -5.15
C PRO A 39 8.88 12.72 -4.28
N LYS A 40 8.15 13.69 -3.71
CA LYS A 40 6.90 13.44 -2.98
C LYS A 40 5.86 12.73 -3.85
N HIS A 41 5.70 13.16 -5.10
CA HIS A 41 4.78 12.51 -6.03
C HIS A 41 5.20 11.07 -6.34
N ALA A 42 6.50 10.80 -6.51
CA ALA A 42 7.02 9.45 -6.72
C ALA A 42 6.68 8.51 -5.55
N VAL A 43 6.88 8.95 -4.30
CA VAL A 43 6.49 8.19 -3.10
C VAL A 43 4.99 7.90 -3.09
N ASN A 44 4.15 8.89 -3.40
CA ASN A 44 2.70 8.71 -3.44
C ASN A 44 2.27 7.66 -4.47
N MET A 45 2.88 7.68 -5.67
CA MET A 45 2.56 6.72 -6.72
C MET A 45 3.00 5.30 -6.35
N CYS A 46 4.18 5.16 -5.76
CA CYS A 46 4.68 3.87 -5.30
C CYS A 46 3.79 3.25 -4.22
N LEU A 47 3.48 4.00 -3.15
CA LEU A 47 2.63 3.51 -2.06
C LEU A 47 1.19 3.23 -2.54
N ARG A 48 0.71 3.98 -3.54
CA ARG A 48 -0.58 3.70 -4.17
C ARG A 48 -0.54 2.36 -4.91
N ALA A 49 0.51 2.08 -5.67
CA ALA A 49 0.65 0.80 -6.37
C ALA A 49 0.67 -0.38 -5.39
N GLN A 50 1.46 -0.30 -4.31
CA GLN A 50 1.48 -1.33 -3.27
C GLN A 50 0.12 -1.55 -2.62
N ARG A 51 -0.61 -0.45 -2.32
CA ARG A 51 -1.97 -0.54 -1.78
C ARG A 51 -2.91 -1.29 -2.75
N LEU A 52 -2.81 -1.03 -4.05
CA LEU A 52 -3.63 -1.70 -5.05
C LEU A 52 -3.32 -3.19 -5.11
N GLU A 53 -2.04 -3.58 -5.09
CA GLU A 53 -1.65 -4.99 -5.09
C GLU A 53 -2.15 -5.73 -3.84
N ARG A 54 -2.01 -5.14 -2.65
CA ARG A 54 -2.58 -5.72 -1.42
C ARG A 54 -4.10 -5.83 -1.50
N THR A 55 -4.76 -4.80 -2.04
CA THR A 55 -6.22 -4.80 -2.19
C THR A 55 -6.67 -5.91 -3.15
N LYS A 56 -5.93 -6.14 -4.23
CA LYS A 56 -6.17 -7.23 -5.18
C LYS A 56 -5.99 -8.60 -4.52
N ALA A 57 -4.89 -8.80 -3.79
CA ALA A 57 -4.63 -10.05 -3.06
C ALA A 57 -5.72 -10.33 -2.02
N ASN A 58 -6.11 -9.33 -1.23
CA ASN A 58 -7.18 -9.46 -0.24
C ASN A 58 -8.53 -9.78 -0.90
N ARG A 59 -8.84 -9.15 -2.04
CA ARG A 59 -10.06 -9.43 -2.80
C ARG A 59 -10.09 -10.88 -3.29
N GLU A 60 -8.97 -11.39 -3.77
CA GLU A 60 -8.89 -12.77 -4.25
C GLU A 60 -9.03 -13.78 -3.11
N GLN A 61 -8.34 -13.57 -1.99
CA GLN A 61 -8.50 -14.39 -0.80
C GLN A 61 -9.95 -14.35 -0.26
N ALA A 62 -10.60 -13.19 -0.31
CA ALA A 62 -11.99 -13.06 0.12
C ALA A 62 -12.95 -13.86 -0.77
N LYS A 63 -12.73 -13.92 -2.09
CA LYS A 63 -13.52 -14.77 -2.99
C LYS A 63 -13.36 -16.25 -2.66
N VAL A 64 -12.13 -16.72 -2.50
CA VAL A 64 -11.85 -18.12 -2.15
C VAL A 64 -12.53 -18.50 -0.83
N LYS A 65 -12.43 -17.64 0.18
CA LYS A 65 -13.13 -17.84 1.46
C LYS A 65 -14.65 -17.88 1.28
N ARG A 66 -15.21 -16.97 0.47
CA ARG A 66 -16.65 -16.93 0.21
C ARG A 66 -17.14 -18.19 -0.51
N GLU A 67 -16.41 -18.66 -1.52
CA GLU A 67 -16.73 -19.90 -2.24
C GLU A 67 -16.67 -21.11 -1.31
N HIS A 68 -15.65 -21.20 -0.45
CA HIS A 68 -15.56 -22.27 0.55
C HIS A 68 -16.74 -22.25 1.51
N ILE A 69 -17.05 -21.08 2.09
CA ILE A 69 -18.20 -20.91 2.99
C ILE A 69 -19.48 -21.32 2.26
N GLN A 70 -19.71 -20.85 1.03
CA GLN A 70 -20.90 -21.19 0.26
C GLN A 70 -21.04 -22.70 0.03
N LYS A 71 -19.95 -23.41 -0.27
CA LYS A 71 -19.97 -24.87 -0.42
C LYS A 71 -20.36 -25.56 0.90
N VAL A 72 -19.71 -25.17 2.01
CA VAL A 72 -20.02 -25.73 3.33
C VAL A 72 -21.48 -25.52 3.71
N TRP A 73 -22.04 -24.32 3.50
CA TRP A 73 -23.46 -24.06 3.76
C TRP A 73 -24.37 -24.90 2.86
N SER A 74 -24.06 -25.04 1.57
CA SER A 74 -24.87 -25.88 0.67
C SER A 74 -24.85 -27.36 1.04
N GLU A 75 -23.72 -27.86 1.57
CA GLU A 75 -23.63 -29.24 2.07
C GLU A 75 -24.46 -29.44 3.34
N ILE A 76 -24.47 -28.45 4.25
CA ILE A 76 -25.31 -28.49 5.46
C ILE A 76 -26.80 -28.49 5.09
N ASP A 77 -27.20 -27.59 4.19
CA ASP A 77 -28.60 -27.48 3.74
C ASP A 77 -29.08 -28.75 3.01
N ALA A 78 -28.19 -29.45 2.30
CA ALA A 78 -28.54 -30.69 1.61
C ALA A 78 -28.65 -31.93 2.52
N ASN A 79 -28.07 -31.88 3.73
CA ASN A 79 -28.05 -32.98 4.70
C ASN A 79 -28.88 -32.70 5.96
N SER A 80 -29.64 -31.59 5.98
CA SER A 80 -30.60 -31.22 7.04
C SER A 80 -32.03 -31.51 6.60
#